data_AF-H0YLN9-F1
#
_entry.id   AF-H0YLN9-F1
#
_cell.length_a   1.000
_cell.length_b   1.000
_cell.length_c   1.000
_cell.angle_alpha   90.00
_cell.angle_beta   90.00
_cell.angle_gamma   90.00
#
_symmetry.space_group_name_H-M   'P 1'
#
loop_
_entity.id
_entity.type
_entity.pdbx_description
1 polymer ?
#
loop_
_entity_poly.entity_id
_entity_poly.type
_entity_poly.pdbx_seq_one_letter_code
_entity_poly.pdbx_strand_id
1 'polypeptide(L)'
;MPTGLHACVVPSDILCPPVPSRALLRNRLSLNDLSSSSTMARIWDLLFILFTLQLACKYWAPHIKKKSPFDIKVIEDIYEKEIVKSRFAIRKIMLLEFSQYLENYLWMNYSPEVSSKAYLMSICCMVNEKFRENVPAWEIFKKKPDHFPFFFKHILKAALAETDGEFSLHEQTVLLLFLD
;
A
#
# COMPACT_ATOMS: atom_id res chain seq x y z
N MET A 1 -9.32 26.68 -42.63
CA MET A 1 -9.96 25.56 -41.92
C MET A 1 -9.26 24.27 -42.33
N PRO A 2 -8.31 23.73 -41.54
CA PRO A 2 -7.91 22.34 -41.65
C PRO A 2 -8.43 21.56 -40.43
N THR A 3 -9.37 20.65 -40.70
CA THR A 3 -9.82 19.60 -39.78
C THR A 3 -8.96 18.36 -40.00
N GLY A 4 -8.37 17.81 -38.95
CA GLY A 4 -7.67 16.53 -39.01
C GLY A 4 -6.77 16.30 -37.80
N LEU A 5 -7.36 15.89 -36.68
CA LEU A 5 -6.63 15.36 -35.53
C LEU A 5 -5.81 14.14 -35.97
N HIS A 6 -4.49 14.25 -35.95
CA HIS A 6 -3.62 13.09 -35.87
C HIS A 6 -3.82 12.43 -34.50
N ALA A 7 -4.51 11.30 -34.48
CA ALA A 7 -4.57 10.43 -33.32
C ALA A 7 -3.16 9.88 -33.06
N CYS A 8 -2.54 10.30 -31.94
CA CYS A 8 -1.37 9.63 -31.42
C CYS A 8 -1.75 8.18 -31.08
N VAL A 9 -1.21 7.25 -31.86
CA VAL A 9 -1.23 5.82 -31.56
C VAL A 9 -0.44 5.62 -30.27
N VAL A 10 -1.13 5.28 -29.19
CA VAL A 10 -0.48 4.84 -27.94
C VAL A 10 -0.12 3.35 -28.13
N PRO A 11 1.15 2.94 -28.01
CA PRO A 11 1.55 1.55 -28.20
C PRO A 11 0.90 0.61 -27.17
N SER A 12 0.47 -0.56 -27.63
CA SER A 12 -0.19 -1.62 -26.88
C SER A 12 0.70 -2.38 -25.88
N ASP A 13 1.96 -1.97 -25.71
CA ASP A 13 3.01 -2.80 -25.10
C ASP A 13 3.54 -2.23 -23.77
N ILE A 14 2.64 -2.00 -22.82
CA ILE A 14 2.98 -2.02 -21.40
C ILE A 14 2.01 -3.00 -20.74
N LEU A 15 2.19 -4.28 -21.03
CA LEU A 15 1.66 -5.37 -20.23
C LEU A 15 2.29 -5.26 -18.83
N CYS A 16 1.60 -4.61 -17.89
CA CYS A 16 1.84 -4.90 -16.49
C CYS A 16 1.50 -6.37 -16.23
N PRO A 17 2.28 -7.07 -15.38
CA PRO A 17 2.06 -8.48 -15.11
C PRO A 17 0.64 -8.70 -14.59
N PRO A 18 -0.02 -9.80 -14.98
CA PRO A 18 -1.36 -10.10 -14.51
C PRO A 18 -1.35 -10.18 -12.98
N VAL A 19 -2.39 -9.62 -12.36
CA VAL A 19 -2.69 -9.87 -10.94
C VAL A 19 -2.54 -11.38 -10.70
N PRO A 20 -1.75 -11.81 -9.70
CA PRO A 20 -1.42 -13.22 -9.54
C PRO A 20 -2.70 -14.06 -9.52
N SER A 21 -2.80 -15.03 -10.44
CA SER A 21 -3.92 -15.97 -10.49
C SER A 21 -4.19 -16.54 -9.09
N ARG A 22 -5.44 -16.89 -8.76
CA ARG A 22 -5.85 -17.50 -7.47
C ARG A 22 -4.92 -18.62 -6.94
N ALA A 23 -4.15 -19.28 -7.80
CA ALA A 23 -3.12 -20.24 -7.45
C ALA A 23 -1.88 -19.63 -6.76
N LEU A 24 -1.44 -18.44 -7.15
CA LEU A 24 -0.34 -17.70 -6.50
C LEU A 24 -0.79 -17.09 -5.17
N LEU A 25 -2.05 -16.67 -5.07
CA LEU A 25 -2.72 -16.36 -3.79
C LEU A 25 -2.60 -17.52 -2.81
N ARG A 26 -2.85 -18.76 -3.26
CA ARG A 26 -2.77 -19.97 -2.43
C ARG A 26 -1.34 -20.35 -2.03
N ASN A 27 -0.34 -20.01 -2.85
CA ASN A 27 1.06 -20.32 -2.55
C ASN A 27 1.78 -19.21 -1.74
N ARG A 28 1.42 -17.93 -1.90
CA ARG A 28 1.93 -16.82 -1.06
C ARG A 28 1.21 -16.73 0.29
N LEU A 29 -0.10 -16.96 0.31
CA LEU A 29 -0.86 -17.17 1.55
C LEU A 29 -0.81 -18.68 1.84
N SER A 30 0.34 -19.17 2.29
CA SER A 30 0.42 -20.51 2.89
C SER A 30 -0.64 -20.60 3.99
N LEU A 31 -1.78 -21.23 3.67
CA LEU A 31 -2.78 -21.66 4.65
C LEU A 31 -2.20 -22.71 5.63
N ASN A 32 -0.95 -23.13 5.44
CA ASN A 32 -0.30 -24.13 6.27
C ASN A 32 0.52 -23.53 7.43
N ASP A 33 0.76 -22.21 7.44
CA ASP A 33 1.31 -21.50 8.62
C ASP A 33 0.20 -21.08 9.61
N LEU A 34 -0.81 -21.94 9.74
CA LEU A 34 -1.90 -21.89 10.72
C LEU A 34 -1.53 -22.58 12.04
N SER A 35 -0.24 -22.81 12.30
CA SER A 35 0.24 -23.59 13.45
C SER A 35 0.28 -22.83 14.79
N SER A 36 -0.40 -21.70 14.92
CA SER A 36 -0.55 -20.97 16.19
C SER A 36 -2.03 -20.67 16.48
N SER A 37 -2.42 -21.01 17.72
CA SER A 37 -3.75 -21.34 18.28
C SER A 37 -4.86 -20.26 18.22
N SER A 38 -6.09 -20.74 18.49
CA SER A 38 -7.42 -20.08 18.57
C SER A 38 -8.20 -19.98 17.25
N THR A 39 -9.27 -20.78 17.13
CA THR A 39 -10.28 -20.70 16.05
C THR A 39 -10.76 -19.26 15.80
N MET A 40 -10.79 -18.42 16.85
CA MET A 40 -11.13 -17.00 16.72
C MET A 40 -10.09 -16.22 15.92
N ALA A 41 -8.78 -16.47 16.13
CA ALA A 41 -7.74 -15.81 15.35
C ALA A 41 -7.88 -16.10 13.84
N ARG A 42 -8.26 -17.34 13.49
CA ARG A 42 -8.54 -17.72 12.09
C ARG A 42 -9.78 -17.01 11.53
N ILE A 43 -10.82 -16.86 12.34
CA ILE A 43 -12.03 -16.12 11.95
C ILE A 43 -11.70 -14.64 11.74
N TRP A 44 -10.93 -14.03 12.65
CA TRP A 44 -10.48 -12.65 12.51
C TRP A 44 -9.59 -12.42 11.29
N ASP A 45 -8.69 -13.38 10.98
CA ASP A 45 -7.87 -13.34 9.76
C ASP A 45 -8.75 -13.42 8.50
N LEU A 46 -9.72 -14.34 8.45
CA LEU A 46 -10.67 -14.45 7.33
C LEU A 46 -11.55 -13.20 7.18
N LEU A 47 -12.04 -12.65 8.30
CA LEU A 47 -12.82 -11.40 8.29
C LEU A 47 -11.98 -10.22 7.80
N PHE A 48 -10.71 -10.13 8.21
CA PHE A 48 -9.80 -9.10 7.72
C PHE A 48 -9.49 -9.26 6.23
N ILE A 49 -9.34 -10.50 5.76
CA ILE A 49 -9.19 -10.79 4.32
C ILE A 49 -10.40 -10.28 3.54
N LEU A 50 -11.61 -10.60 4.00
CA LEU A 50 -12.84 -10.14 3.37
C LEU A 50 -12.96 -8.61 3.41
N PHE A 51 -12.64 -7.98 4.54
CA PHE A 51 -12.66 -6.54 4.70
C PHE A 51 -11.70 -5.84 3.72
N THR A 52 -10.43 -6.24 3.70
CA THR A 52 -9.40 -5.65 2.82
C THR A 52 -9.77 -5.86 1.36
N LEU A 53 -10.28 -7.04 1.01
CA LEU A 53 -10.72 -7.33 -0.35
C LEU A 53 -11.93 -6.48 -0.76
N GLN A 54 -12.90 -6.28 0.15
CA GLN A 54 -14.05 -5.40 -0.09
C GLN A 54 -13.61 -3.94 -0.31
N LEU A 55 -12.67 -3.46 0.51
CA LEU A 55 -12.15 -2.10 0.43
C LEU A 55 -11.36 -1.90 -0.87
N ALA A 56 -10.47 -2.86 -1.20
CA ALA A 56 -9.76 -2.88 -2.47
C ALA A 56 -10.75 -2.87 -3.64
N CYS A 57 -11.78 -3.72 -3.62
CA CYS A 57 -12.80 -3.74 -4.66
C CYS A 57 -13.49 -2.38 -4.83
N LYS A 58 -13.78 -1.69 -3.73
CA LYS A 58 -14.49 -0.41 -3.76
C LYS A 58 -13.62 0.72 -4.31
N TYR A 59 -12.33 0.75 -3.98
CA TYR A 59 -11.51 1.94 -4.19
C TYR A 59 -10.36 1.79 -5.20
N TRP A 60 -9.68 0.64 -5.28
CA TRP A 60 -8.40 0.56 -6.03
C TRP A 60 -8.17 -0.73 -6.83
N ALA A 61 -9.07 -1.72 -6.76
CA ALA A 61 -8.86 -2.99 -7.45
C ALA A 61 -8.85 -2.82 -8.99
N PRO A 62 -7.87 -3.39 -9.70
CA PRO A 62 -7.62 -3.08 -11.12
C PRO A 62 -8.80 -3.47 -12.04
N HIS A 63 -9.52 -4.55 -11.72
CA HIS A 63 -10.58 -5.10 -12.57
C HIS A 63 -11.96 -4.43 -12.45
N ILE A 64 -12.11 -3.40 -11.60
CA ILE A 64 -13.40 -2.75 -11.36
C ILE A 64 -13.46 -1.42 -12.12
N LYS A 65 -14.43 -1.32 -13.05
CA LYS A 65 -14.63 -0.16 -13.95
C LYS A 65 -15.21 1.08 -13.25
N LYS A 66 -15.96 0.90 -12.15
CA LYS A 66 -16.54 1.99 -11.35
C LYS A 66 -15.97 1.92 -9.93
N LYS A 67 -14.90 2.65 -9.68
CA LYS A 67 -14.32 2.81 -8.34
C LYS A 67 -14.93 4.03 -7.66
N SER A 68 -15.03 3.99 -6.33
CA SER A 68 -15.34 5.19 -5.55
C SER A 68 -14.19 6.21 -5.70
N PRO A 69 -14.48 7.52 -5.58
CA PRO A 69 -13.44 8.54 -5.59
C PRO A 69 -12.45 8.34 -4.44
N PHE A 70 -11.25 8.91 -4.58
CA PHE A 70 -10.25 8.93 -3.53
C PHE A 70 -10.81 9.56 -2.25
N ASP A 71 -10.53 8.93 -1.11
CA ASP A 71 -10.94 9.39 0.20
C ASP A 71 -9.80 9.18 1.19
N ILE A 72 -9.22 10.28 1.66
CA ILE A 72 -8.10 10.26 2.61
C ILE A 72 -8.45 9.52 3.90
N LYS A 73 -9.72 9.53 4.33
CA LYS A 73 -10.16 8.84 5.54
C LYS A 73 -9.95 7.34 5.48
N VAL A 74 -9.93 6.76 4.28
CA VAL A 74 -9.65 5.33 4.10
C VAL A 74 -8.21 5.01 4.52
N ILE A 75 -7.26 5.90 4.22
CA ILE A 75 -5.86 5.73 4.62
C ILE A 75 -5.71 5.86 6.13
N GLU A 76 -6.31 6.91 6.71
CA GLU A 76 -6.33 7.13 8.16
C GLU A 76 -6.94 5.92 8.89
N ASP A 77 -8.10 5.44 8.42
CA ASP A 77 -8.79 4.30 9.02
C ASP A 77 -7.97 3.01 8.92
N ILE A 78 -7.38 2.70 7.76
CA ILE A 78 -6.49 1.54 7.61
C ILE A 78 -5.31 1.66 8.56
N TYR A 79 -4.68 2.84 8.60
CA TYR A 79 -3.49 3.04 9.42
C TYR A 79 -3.80 2.88 10.91
N GLU A 80 -4.76 3.63 11.44
CA GLU A 80 -5.07 3.62 12.87
C GLU A 80 -5.71 2.31 13.32
N LYS A 81 -6.74 1.84 12.60
CA LYS A 81 -7.57 0.71 13.04
C LYS A 81 -6.98 -0.64 12.65
N GLU A 82 -6.24 -0.70 11.55
CA GLU A 82 -5.71 -1.97 11.05
C GLU A 82 -4.22 -2.13 11.33
N ILE A 83 -3.38 -1.13 11.01
CA ILE A 83 -1.92 -1.22 11.17
C ILE A 83 -1.51 -0.98 12.63
N VAL A 84 -1.81 0.20 13.19
CA VAL A 84 -1.37 0.60 14.54
C VAL A 84 -2.05 -0.24 15.61
N LYS A 85 -3.38 -0.40 15.57
CA LYS A 85 -4.12 -1.19 16.57
C LYS A 85 -3.71 -2.67 16.59
N SER A 86 -3.25 -3.22 15.46
CA SER A 86 -2.73 -4.60 15.41
C SER A 86 -1.24 -4.70 15.77
N ARG A 87 -0.60 -3.58 16.15
CA ARG A 87 0.84 -3.48 16.38
C ARG A 87 1.65 -3.94 15.17
N PHE A 88 1.29 -3.43 14.00
CA PHE A 88 1.99 -3.71 12.74
C PHE A 88 2.03 -5.21 12.41
N ALA A 89 0.90 -5.89 12.61
CA ALA A 89 0.79 -7.31 12.35
C ALA A 89 1.15 -7.61 10.89
N ILE A 90 2.19 -8.41 10.69
CA ILE A 90 2.79 -8.65 9.36
C ILE A 90 1.79 -9.15 8.33
N ARG A 91 0.86 -10.02 8.76
CA ARG A 91 -0.20 -10.57 7.92
C ARG A 91 -1.10 -9.49 7.33
N LYS A 92 -1.34 -8.40 8.06
CA LYS A 92 -2.17 -7.29 7.58
C LYS A 92 -1.45 -6.47 6.52
N ILE A 93 -0.17 -6.19 6.76
CA ILE A 93 0.69 -5.44 5.83
C ILE A 93 0.87 -6.24 4.54
N MET A 94 1.16 -7.54 4.63
CA MET A 94 1.21 -8.46 3.49
C MET A 94 -0.05 -8.40 2.64
N LEU A 95 -1.23 -8.41 3.27
CA LEU A 95 -2.48 -8.41 2.53
C LEU A 95 -2.75 -7.08 1.83
N LEU A 96 -2.41 -5.96 2.47
CA LEU A 96 -2.50 -4.63 1.88
C LEU A 96 -1.57 -4.53 0.65
N GLU A 97 -0.32 -4.99 0.77
CA GLU A 97 0.63 -5.04 -0.34
C GLU A 97 0.10 -5.92 -1.48
N PHE A 98 -0.38 -7.12 -1.15
CA PHE A 98 -0.94 -8.05 -2.12
C PHE A 98 -2.14 -7.46 -2.88
N SER A 99 -2.92 -6.59 -2.21
CA SER A 99 -4.06 -5.89 -2.80
C SER A 99 -3.65 -4.73 -3.73
N GLN A 100 -2.35 -4.48 -3.93
CA GLN A 100 -1.77 -3.37 -4.68
C GLN A 100 -2.16 -2.01 -4.09
N TYR A 101 -2.17 -1.91 -2.76
CA TYR A 101 -2.53 -0.70 -2.03
C TYR A 101 -1.59 0.48 -2.36
N LEU A 102 -0.29 0.20 -2.52
CA LEU A 102 0.70 1.22 -2.86
C LEU A 102 0.48 1.79 -4.27
N GLU A 103 0.33 0.91 -5.26
CA GLU A 103 0.33 1.27 -6.67
C GLU A 103 -0.99 1.89 -7.12
N ASN A 104 -2.10 1.39 -6.59
CA ASN A 104 -3.42 1.78 -7.08
C ASN A 104 -4.13 2.78 -6.18
N TYR A 105 -3.69 2.95 -4.92
CA TYR A 105 -4.34 3.86 -3.98
C TYR A 105 -3.41 4.91 -3.37
N LEU A 106 -2.30 4.51 -2.74
CA LEU A 106 -1.43 5.46 -2.06
C LEU A 106 -0.70 6.38 -3.05
N TRP A 107 0.24 5.86 -3.85
CA TRP A 107 1.15 6.75 -4.58
C TRP A 107 0.47 7.56 -5.68
N MET A 108 -0.50 6.96 -6.37
CA MET A 108 -1.22 7.64 -7.46
C MET A 108 -2.03 8.84 -6.97
N ASN A 109 -2.54 8.80 -5.74
CA ASN A 109 -3.32 9.87 -5.11
C ASN A 109 -2.50 10.72 -4.13
N TYR A 110 -1.20 10.46 -3.98
CA TYR A 110 -0.35 11.24 -3.10
C TYR A 110 -0.13 12.65 -3.68
N SER A 111 -0.27 13.65 -2.81
CA SER A 111 0.11 15.04 -3.06
C SER A 111 0.49 15.71 -1.73
N PRO A 112 1.26 16.81 -1.75
CA PRO A 112 1.66 17.53 -0.54
C PRO A 112 0.49 17.96 0.35
N GLU A 113 -0.65 18.30 -0.25
CA GLU A 113 -1.83 18.83 0.44
C GLU A 113 -2.58 17.78 1.26
N VAL A 114 -2.48 16.51 0.87
CA VAL A 114 -3.13 15.38 1.56
C VAL A 114 -2.15 14.57 2.40
N SER A 115 -0.88 14.99 2.45
CA SER A 115 0.17 14.27 3.18
C SER A 115 -0.09 14.32 4.68
N SER A 116 -0.17 13.15 5.32
CA SER A 116 -0.36 12.99 6.77
C SER A 116 0.58 11.94 7.33
N LYS A 117 0.70 11.86 8.66
CA LYS A 117 1.44 10.79 9.35
C LYS A 117 1.02 9.41 8.85
N ALA A 118 -0.29 9.13 8.86
CA ALA A 118 -0.83 7.84 8.41
C ALA A 118 -0.46 7.53 6.95
N TYR A 119 -0.47 8.53 6.08
CA TYR A 119 -0.10 8.38 4.68
C TYR A 119 1.39 8.01 4.52
N LEU A 120 2.28 8.78 5.16
CA LEU A 120 3.71 8.56 5.10
C LEU A 120 4.09 7.17 5.62
N MET A 121 3.55 6.82 6.78
CA MET A 121 3.79 5.53 7.41
C MET A 121 3.22 4.36 6.60
N SER A 122 2.03 4.52 6.03
CA SER A 122 1.43 3.49 5.17
C SER A 122 2.29 3.23 3.92
N ILE A 123 2.83 4.27 3.29
CA ILE A 123 3.75 4.11 2.15
C ILE A 123 5.01 3.35 2.60
N CYS A 124 5.63 3.75 3.71
CA CYS A 124 6.83 3.07 4.23
C CYS A 124 6.58 1.60 4.53
N CYS A 125 5.45 1.27 5.19
CA CYS A 125 5.05 -0.11 5.44
C CYS A 125 4.96 -0.93 4.14
N MET A 126 4.36 -0.39 3.08
CA MET A 126 4.24 -1.09 1.80
C MET A 126 5.60 -1.27 1.11
N VAL A 127 6.48 -0.28 1.17
CA VAL A 127 7.82 -0.38 0.58
C VAL A 127 8.66 -1.42 1.31
N ASN A 128 8.69 -1.38 2.65
CA ASN A 128 9.43 -2.34 3.47
C ASN A 128 8.92 -3.77 3.25
N GLU A 129 7.60 -3.94 3.12
CA GLU A 129 6.96 -5.20 2.78
C GLU A 129 7.43 -5.73 1.42
N LYS A 130 7.48 -4.87 0.40
CA LYS A 130 7.97 -5.23 -0.93
C LYS A 130 9.43 -5.68 -0.90
N PHE A 131 10.27 -5.00 -0.13
CA PHE A 131 11.65 -5.44 0.08
C PHE A 131 11.73 -6.80 0.79
N ARG A 132 10.92 -7.02 1.84
CA ARG A 132 10.88 -8.31 2.55
C ARG A 132 10.50 -9.47 1.62
N GLU A 133 9.61 -9.21 0.66
CA GLU A 133 9.13 -10.18 -0.32
C GLU A 133 10.00 -10.26 -1.59
N ASN A 134 11.12 -9.51 -1.65
CA ASN A 134 12.02 -9.41 -2.80
C ASN A 134 11.30 -9.02 -4.11
N VAL A 135 10.32 -8.13 -4.02
CA VAL A 135 9.61 -7.59 -5.20
C VAL A 135 10.01 -6.13 -5.46
N PRO A 136 9.95 -5.64 -6.72
CA PRO A 136 10.33 -4.27 -7.03
C PRO A 136 9.47 -3.23 -6.29
N ALA A 137 10.10 -2.47 -5.38
CA ALA A 137 9.40 -1.46 -4.57
C ALA A 137 9.28 -0.09 -5.27
N TRP A 138 10.20 0.21 -6.19
CA TRP A 138 10.39 1.58 -6.68
C TRP A 138 9.64 1.94 -7.96
N GLU A 139 9.00 0.97 -8.64
CA GLU A 139 8.42 1.17 -9.97
C GLU A 139 7.33 2.25 -9.99
N ILE A 140 6.50 2.31 -8.95
CA ILE A 140 5.42 3.29 -8.89
C ILE A 140 5.93 4.73 -8.71
N PHE A 141 6.99 4.91 -7.92
CA PHE A 141 7.62 6.21 -7.71
C PHE A 141 8.31 6.70 -8.98
N LYS A 142 8.93 5.79 -9.74
CA LYS A 142 9.49 6.10 -11.07
C LYS A 142 8.40 6.50 -12.07
N LYS A 143 7.22 5.90 -11.99
CA LYS A 143 6.07 6.23 -12.85
C LYS A 143 5.48 7.62 -12.58
N LYS A 144 5.47 8.07 -11.32
CA LYS A 144 4.99 9.40 -10.91
C LYS A 144 5.98 10.04 -9.92
N PRO A 145 7.09 10.63 -10.40
CA PRO A 145 8.18 11.09 -9.53
C PRO A 145 7.91 12.44 -8.86
N ASP A 146 6.90 13.19 -9.31
CA ASP A 146 6.70 14.62 -9.00
C ASP A 146 6.74 14.97 -7.51
N HIS A 147 6.14 14.13 -6.67
CA HIS A 147 6.02 14.38 -5.23
C HIS A 147 7.00 13.58 -4.38
N PHE A 148 7.86 12.77 -4.99
CA PHE A 148 8.85 11.98 -4.27
C PHE A 148 9.83 12.82 -3.44
N PRO A 149 10.37 13.96 -3.94
CA PRO A 149 11.26 14.79 -3.13
C PRO A 149 10.57 15.35 -1.87
N PHE A 150 9.30 15.74 -1.99
CA PHE A 150 8.51 16.22 -0.85
C PHE A 150 8.26 15.11 0.17
N PHE A 151 7.83 13.94 -0.31
CA PHE A 151 7.64 12.74 0.50
C PHE A 151 8.91 12.38 1.27
N PHE A 152 10.03 12.21 0.56
CA PHE A 152 11.30 11.78 1.15
C PHE A 152 11.82 12.78 2.20
N LYS A 153 11.69 14.09 1.95
CA LYS A 153 12.02 15.11 2.95
C LYS A 153 11.20 14.97 4.24
N HIS A 154 9.93 14.60 4.16
CA HIS A 154 9.09 14.37 5.34
C HIS A 154 9.42 13.07 6.05
N ILE A 155 9.81 12.02 5.32
CA ILE A 155 10.35 10.79 5.93
C ILE A 155 11.61 11.08 6.74
N LEU A 156 12.56 11.84 6.19
CA LEU A 156 13.77 12.23 6.92
C LEU A 156 13.45 13.04 8.17
N LYS A 157 12.51 14.00 8.10
CA LYS A 157 12.07 14.76 9.27
C LYS A 157 11.41 13.86 10.32
N ALA A 158 10.59 12.91 9.90
CA ALA A 158 9.92 11.97 10.79
C ALA A 158 10.91 11.02 11.47
N ALA A 159 11.94 10.55 10.75
CA ALA A 159 12.99 9.70 11.29
C ALA A 159 13.87 10.44 12.33
N LEU A 160 13.99 11.75 12.20
CA LEU A 160 14.74 12.63 13.13
C LEU A 160 13.85 13.23 14.24
N ALA A 161 12.56 12.89 14.30
CA ALA A 161 11.67 13.38 15.34
C ALA A 161 12.09 12.85 16.72
N GLU A 162 11.89 13.66 17.77
CA GLU A 162 12.23 13.26 19.15
C GLU A 162 11.46 11.99 19.56
N THR A 163 12.11 11.13 20.34
CA THR A 163 11.64 9.76 20.68
C THR A 163 10.36 9.73 21.53
N ASP A 164 10.03 10.83 22.22
CA ASP A 164 8.78 11.02 22.98
C ASP A 164 7.75 11.86 22.20
N GLY A 165 7.98 12.09 20.90
CA GLY A 165 7.21 13.00 20.06
C GLY A 165 6.09 12.34 19.26
N GLU A 166 5.85 12.88 18.05
CA GLU A 166 4.74 12.53 17.17
C GLU A 166 4.77 11.06 16.69
N PHE A 167 5.94 10.41 16.69
CA PHE A 167 6.15 9.04 16.21
C PHE A 167 6.59 8.14 17.36
N SER A 168 5.91 7.00 17.51
CA SER A 168 6.32 5.94 18.43
C SER A 168 7.64 5.28 17.98
N LEU A 169 8.35 4.66 18.92
CA LEU A 169 9.59 3.94 18.62
C LEU A 169 9.43 2.89 17.51
N HIS A 170 8.28 2.20 17.44
CA HIS A 170 8.03 1.22 16.40
C HIS A 170 7.86 1.88 15.02
N GLU A 171 7.18 3.03 14.97
CA GLU A 171 7.06 3.82 13.73
C GLU A 171 8.43 4.33 13.28
N GLN A 172 9.28 4.76 14.21
CA GLN A 172 10.67 5.14 13.91
C GLN A 172 11.47 3.96 13.34
N THR A 173 11.33 2.76 13.88
CA THR A 173 11.96 1.56 13.30
C THR A 173 11.50 1.29 11.87
N VAL A 174 10.21 1.47 11.57
CA VAL A 174 9.68 1.34 10.20
C VAL A 174 10.27 2.38 9.26
N LEU A 175 10.43 3.62 9.73
CA LEU A 175 11.07 4.70 8.96
C LEU A 175 12.56 4.41 8.73
N LEU A 176 13.28 3.90 9.73
CA LEU A 176 14.68 3.51 9.58
C LEU A 176 14.85 2.36 8.60
N LEU A 177 14.00 1.33 8.66
CA LEU A 177 14.01 0.22 7.71
C LEU A 177 13.72 0.67 6.27
N PHE A 178 12.93 1.72 6.09
CA PHE A 178 12.70 2.32 4.78
C PHE A 178 13.94 3.06 4.24
N LEU A 179 14.79 3.56 5.13
CA LEU A 179 16.00 4.33 4.79
C LEU A 179 17.25 3.45 4.65
N ASP A 180 17.21 2.20 5.09
CA ASP A 180 18.26 1.18 4.94
C ASP A 180 18.34 0.65 3.50
#